data_AF-A0A7K4IPR4-F1
#
_entry.id   AF-A0A7K4IPR4-F1
#
_cell.length_a   1.000
_cell.length_b   1.000
_cell.length_c   1.000
_cell.angle_alpha   90.00
_cell.angle_beta   90.00
_cell.angle_gamma   90.00
#
_symmetry.space_group_name_H-M   'P 1'
#
loop_
_entity.id
_entity.type
_entity.pdbx_description
1 polymer ?
#
loop_
_entity_poly.entity_id
_entity_poly.type
_entity_poly.pdbx_seq_one_letter_code
_entity_poly.pdbx_strand_id
1 'polypeptide(L)'
;MVIVANYTPPEYLAYLHKENIPYLVAGKERVDLKLALEKMKSQLGVTSVVSTSPGKLGGALLRAGLVDEINILFLPAIIGGFETPSLFQSPELKPNEWPTPLRLIWAQVQNDGRVWLRYEVMPEQNPLRKKAVNADRKE
;
A
#
# COMPACT_ATOMS: atom_id res chain seq x y z
N MET A 1 4.75 -4.35 -16.43
CA MET A 1 3.38 -4.90 -16.34
C MET A 1 2.46 -3.81 -15.81
N VAL A 2 1.24 -3.70 -16.33
CA VAL A 2 0.24 -2.71 -15.91
C VAL A 2 -0.92 -3.40 -15.19
N ILE A 3 -1.43 -2.82 -14.11
CA ILE A 3 -2.65 -3.31 -13.45
C ILE A 3 -3.82 -2.46 -13.94
N VAL A 4 -4.83 -3.11 -14.49
CA VAL A 4 -6.01 -2.47 -15.11
C VAL A 4 -7.29 -2.98 -14.46
N ALA A 5 -8.41 -2.28 -14.66
CA ALA A 5 -9.73 -2.73 -14.22
C ALA A 5 -10.55 -3.19 -15.43
N ASN A 6 -11.65 -3.93 -15.23
CA ASN A 6 -12.53 -4.33 -16.34
C ASN A 6 -13.11 -3.13 -17.10
N TYR A 7 -13.27 -1.98 -16.43
CA TYR A 7 -13.75 -0.74 -17.04
C TYR A 7 -12.70 -0.04 -17.91
N THR A 8 -11.44 -0.50 -17.92
CA THR A 8 -10.41 0.07 -18.78
C THR A 8 -10.81 -0.05 -20.25
N PRO A 9 -10.77 1.05 -21.04
CA PRO A 9 -11.24 1.06 -22.42
C PRO A 9 -10.58 -0.03 -23.29
N PRO A 10 -11.34 -0.78 -24.10
CA PRO A 10 -10.79 -1.82 -24.97
C PRO A 10 -9.69 -1.31 -25.90
N GLU A 11 -9.77 -0.06 -26.35
CA GLU A 11 -8.77 0.58 -27.20
C GLU A 11 -7.41 0.69 -26.50
N TYR A 12 -7.42 0.95 -25.19
CA TYR A 12 -6.20 0.99 -24.39
C TYR A 12 -5.63 -0.41 -24.15
N LEU A 13 -6.48 -1.42 -23.94
CA LEU A 13 -6.04 -2.81 -23.82
C LEU A 13 -5.42 -3.32 -25.13
N ALA A 14 -6.02 -2.96 -26.27
CA ALA A 14 -5.48 -3.26 -27.59
C ALA A 14 -4.13 -2.58 -27.81
N TYR A 15 -3.97 -1.33 -27.34
CA TYR A 15 -2.68 -0.63 -27.34
C TYR A 15 -1.62 -1.38 -26.50
N LEU A 16 -1.94 -1.75 -25.26
CA LEU A 16 -1.00 -2.50 -24.40
C LEU A 16 -0.59 -3.82 -25.05
N HIS A 17 -1.53 -4.54 -25.65
CA HIS A 17 -1.26 -5.78 -26.37
C HIS A 17 -0.35 -5.53 -27.58
N LYS A 18 -0.61 -4.49 -28.38
CA LYS A 18 0.20 -4.12 -29.55
C LYS A 18 1.64 -3.79 -29.18
N GLU A 19 1.84 -3.07 -28.07
CA GLU A 19 3.16 -2.71 -27.55
C GLU A 19 3.84 -3.85 -26.76
N ASN A 20 3.23 -5.04 -26.73
CA ASN A 20 3.70 -6.21 -25.97
C ASN A 20 3.91 -5.90 -24.47
N ILE A 21 3.08 -5.02 -23.91
CA ILE A 21 3.09 -4.64 -22.50
C ILE A 21 2.13 -5.58 -21.76
N PRO A 22 2.62 -6.48 -20.89
CA PRO A 22 1.75 -7.37 -20.14
C PRO A 22 0.88 -6.56 -19.17
N TYR A 23 -0.37 -6.95 -19.06
CA TYR A 23 -1.30 -6.34 -18.10
C TYR A 23 -2.08 -7.39 -17.31
N LEU A 24 -2.46 -7.01 -16.10
CA LEU A 24 -3.24 -7.82 -15.18
C LEU A 24 -4.56 -7.11 -14.88
N VAL A 25 -5.67 -7.74 -15.26
CA VAL A 25 -6.99 -7.19 -14.98
C VAL A 25 -7.40 -7.55 -13.55
N ALA A 26 -7.58 -6.56 -12.68
CA ALA A 26 -7.95 -6.75 -11.28
C ALA A 26 -8.89 -5.62 -10.82
N GLY A 27 -10.18 -5.92 -10.72
CA GLY A 27 -11.22 -4.99 -10.30
C GLY A 27 -12.26 -4.71 -11.40
N LYS A 28 -13.32 -3.99 -11.04
CA LYS A 28 -14.43 -3.65 -11.95
C LYS A 28 -14.28 -2.24 -12.50
N GLU A 29 -14.74 -1.24 -11.74
CA GLU A 29 -14.66 0.18 -12.10
C GLU A 29 -13.28 0.78 -11.78
N ARG A 30 -12.67 0.33 -10.70
CA ARG A 30 -11.33 0.71 -10.26
C ARG A 30 -10.49 -0.53 -10.00
N VAL A 31 -9.18 -0.33 -9.98
CA VAL A 31 -8.23 -1.37 -9.62
C VAL A 31 -8.47 -1.80 -8.17
N ASP A 32 -8.64 -3.10 -7.97
CA ASP A 32 -8.64 -3.74 -6.66
C ASP A 32 -7.22 -4.22 -6.36
N LEU A 33 -6.53 -3.51 -5.46
CA LEU A 33 -5.14 -3.78 -5.12
C LEU A 33 -4.96 -5.15 -4.44
N LYS A 34 -5.93 -5.57 -3.62
CA LYS A 34 -5.87 -6.87 -2.94
C LYS A 34 -5.98 -7.99 -3.97
N LEU A 35 -6.99 -7.91 -4.84
CA LEU A 35 -7.15 -8.87 -5.93
C LEU A 35 -5.93 -8.90 -6.86
N ALA A 36 -5.34 -7.74 -7.14
CA ALA A 36 -4.14 -7.67 -7.97
C ALA A 36 -2.96 -8.44 -7.35
N LEU A 37 -2.71 -8.25 -6.04
CA LEU A 37 -1.67 -8.99 -5.31
C LEU A 37 -1.95 -10.49 -5.23
N GLU A 38 -3.21 -10.89 -4.98
CA GLU A 38 -3.62 -12.29 -4.99
C GLU A 38 -3.40 -12.96 -6.36
N LYS A 39 -3.74 -12.26 -7.44
CA LYS A 39 -3.48 -12.72 -8.81
C LYS A 39 -1.99 -12.79 -9.14
N MET A 40 -1.21 -11.78 -8.75
CA MET A 40 0.25 -11.82 -8.93
C MET A 40 0.88 -13.02 -8.23
N LYS A 41 0.44 -13.35 -7.01
CA LYS A 41 0.90 -14.55 -6.30
C LYS A 41 0.50 -15.84 -7.02
N SER A 42 -0.78 -15.99 -7.34
CA SER A 42 -1.34 -17.25 -7.87
C SER A 42 -0.96 -17.53 -9.33
N GLN A 43 -0.88 -16.49 -10.16
CA GLN A 43 -0.66 -16.64 -11.61
C GLN A 43 0.79 -16.43 -12.01
N LEU A 44 1.52 -15.58 -11.27
CA LEU A 44 2.89 -15.18 -11.62
C LEU A 44 3.93 -15.66 -10.58
N GLY A 45 3.50 -16.32 -9.50
CA GLY A 45 4.39 -16.81 -8.45
C GLY A 45 5.06 -15.72 -7.63
N VAL A 46 4.54 -14.48 -7.68
CA VAL A 46 5.13 -13.34 -6.97
C VAL A 46 4.95 -13.51 -5.46
N THR A 47 6.06 -13.45 -4.73
CA THR A 47 6.09 -13.59 -3.26
C THR A 47 6.33 -12.26 -2.54
N SER A 48 6.86 -11.25 -3.24
CA SER A 48 7.18 -9.94 -2.68
C SER A 48 6.99 -8.84 -3.73
N VAL A 49 6.42 -7.71 -3.30
CA VAL A 49 6.20 -6.52 -4.13
C VAL A 49 6.73 -5.31 -3.37
N VAL A 50 7.57 -4.51 -4.05
CA VAL A 50 8.05 -3.24 -3.52
C VAL A 50 7.31 -2.10 -4.22
N SER A 51 6.58 -1.30 -3.46
CA SER A 51 6.03 -0.03 -3.95
C SER A 51 7.00 1.10 -3.60
N THR A 52 7.49 1.80 -4.63
CA THR A 52 8.31 3.01 -4.48
C THR A 52 7.47 4.28 -4.47
N SER A 53 6.13 4.17 -4.53
CA SER A 53 5.22 5.31 -4.57
C SER A 53 4.75 5.69 -3.16
N PRO A 54 5.30 6.74 -2.53
CA PRO A 54 4.93 7.11 -1.18
C PRO A 54 3.59 7.83 -1.09
N GLY A 55 3.06 8.38 -2.20
CA GLY A 55 1.85 9.20 -2.19
C GLY A 55 0.55 8.39 -2.13
N LYS A 56 -0.40 8.71 -3.02
CA LYS A 56 -1.74 8.11 -3.04
C LYS A 56 -1.74 6.58 -3.15
N LEU A 57 -0.83 5.98 -3.91
CA LEU A 57 -0.75 4.52 -4.03
C LEU A 57 -0.26 3.88 -2.72
N GLY A 58 0.81 4.41 -2.13
CA GLY A 58 1.27 4.00 -0.80
C GLY A 58 0.17 4.11 0.24
N GLY A 59 -0.53 5.25 0.28
CA GLY A 59 -1.68 5.46 1.15
C GLY A 59 -2.81 4.46 0.91
N ALA A 60 -3.15 4.16 -0.34
CA ALA A 60 -4.17 3.17 -0.68
C ALA A 60 -3.78 1.75 -0.23
N LEU A 61 -2.52 1.35 -0.42
CA LEU A 61 -2.00 0.06 0.07
C LEU A 61 -2.07 -0.02 1.59
N LEU A 62 -1.67 1.05 2.29
CA LEU A 62 -1.72 1.13 3.75
C LEU A 62 -3.15 1.00 4.26
N ARG A 63 -4.09 1.76 3.69
CA ARG A 63 -5.52 1.70 4.06
C ARG A 63 -6.18 0.37 3.74
N ALA A 64 -5.70 -0.33 2.72
CA ALA A 64 -6.16 -1.68 2.38
C ALA A 64 -5.55 -2.77 3.29
N GLY A 65 -4.62 -2.43 4.19
CA GLY A 65 -3.92 -3.41 5.03
C GLY A 65 -3.00 -4.34 4.24
N LEU A 66 -2.46 -3.87 3.12
CA LEU A 66 -1.63 -4.65 2.19
C LEU A 66 -0.13 -4.34 2.34
N VAL A 67 0.26 -3.66 3.41
CA VAL A 67 1.65 -3.26 3.67
C VAL A 67 2.14 -4.02 4.89
N ASP A 68 3.17 -4.84 4.70
CA ASP A 68 3.82 -5.58 5.79
C ASP A 68 5.03 -4.82 6.34
N GLU A 69 5.73 -4.06 5.51
CA GLU A 69 6.92 -3.29 5.89
C GLU A 69 6.97 -1.91 5.22
N ILE A 70 7.54 -0.93 5.92
CA ILE A 70 7.73 0.44 5.45
C ILE A 70 9.21 0.81 5.55
N ASN A 71 9.78 1.28 4.44
CA ASN A 71 11.12 1.84 4.39
C ASN A 71 11.03 3.35 4.13
N ILE A 72 11.61 4.15 5.03
CA ILE A 72 11.63 5.61 4.94
C ILE A 72 13.08 6.08 4.86
N LEU A 73 13.40 6.84 3.81
CA LEU A 73 14.66 7.54 3.68
C LEU A 73 14.43 9.04 3.90
N PHE A 74 14.90 9.56 5.02
CA PHE A 74 14.92 10.98 5.30
C PHE A 74 16.16 11.62 4.68
N LEU A 75 15.92 12.71 3.94
CA LEU A 75 16.98 13.59 3.46
C LEU A 75 17.14 14.75 4.45
N PRO A 76 18.36 15.28 4.64
CA PRO A 76 18.61 16.45 5.49
C PRO A 76 18.16 17.74 4.77
N ALA A 77 16.89 17.82 4.42
CA ALA A 77 16.27 18.93 3.70
C ALA A 77 14.81 19.13 4.15
N ILE A 78 14.37 20.38 4.21
CA ILE A 78 13.01 20.76 4.57
C ILE A 78 12.38 21.46 3.37
N ILE A 79 11.22 20.97 2.91
CA ILE A 79 10.51 21.51 1.75
C ILE A 79 9.42 22.50 2.19
N GLY A 80 8.54 22.09 3.11
CA GLY A 80 7.36 22.87 3.50
C GLY A 80 6.25 22.89 2.44
N GLY A 81 5.20 23.69 2.66
CA GLY A 81 4.08 23.90 1.73
C GLY A 81 2.79 23.15 2.11
N PHE A 82 1.64 23.84 2.06
CA PHE A 82 0.32 23.26 2.39
C PHE A 82 -0.15 22.22 1.37
N GLU A 83 0.27 22.36 0.11
CA GLU A 83 -0.12 21.48 -1.00
C GLU A 83 0.95 20.42 -1.35
N THR A 84 2.06 20.39 -0.60
CA THR A 84 3.13 19.42 -0.83
C THR A 84 2.64 18.02 -0.47
N PRO A 85 2.80 17.00 -1.34
CA PRO A 85 2.33 15.65 -1.05
C PRO A 85 2.93 15.08 0.23
N SER A 86 2.08 14.51 1.08
CA SER A 86 2.50 13.81 2.29
C SER A 86 2.84 12.34 2.02
N LEU A 87 3.63 11.75 2.91
CA LEU A 87 3.88 10.31 2.92
C LEU A 87 2.56 9.58 3.24
N PHE A 88 2.24 8.54 2.48
CA PHE A 88 1.01 7.74 2.57
C PHE A 88 -0.29 8.56 2.44
N GLN A 89 -0.32 9.52 1.52
CA GLN A 89 -1.49 10.36 1.28
C GLN A 89 -2.77 9.52 1.08
N SER A 90 -3.73 9.70 1.98
CA SER A 90 -4.99 8.95 2.02
C SER A 90 -6.06 9.78 2.73
N PRO A 91 -7.35 9.39 2.67
CA PRO A 91 -8.38 10.04 3.48
C PRO A 91 -8.01 10.06 4.97
N GLU A 92 -8.51 11.07 5.67
CA GLU A 92 -8.33 11.22 7.11
C GLU A 92 -8.90 10.03 7.87
N LEU A 93 -8.31 9.76 9.04
CA LEU A 93 -8.84 8.76 9.97
C LEU A 93 -10.21 9.22 10.46
N LYS A 94 -11.19 8.32 10.44
CA LYS A 94 -12.47 8.54 11.12
C LYS A 94 -12.28 8.51 12.64
N PRO A 95 -13.22 9.06 13.44
CA PRO A 95 -13.12 9.06 14.90
C PRO A 95 -12.96 7.67 15.56
N ASN A 96 -13.32 6.59 14.85
CA ASN A 96 -13.21 5.21 15.31
C ASN A 96 -12.07 4.42 14.66
N GLU A 97 -11.22 5.08 13.85
CA GLU A 97 -10.05 4.49 13.21
C GLU A 97 -8.77 4.95 13.92
N TRP A 98 -7.77 4.07 13.97
CA TRP A 98 -6.50 4.34 14.64
C TRP A 98 -5.35 4.44 13.63
N PRO A 99 -4.26 5.16 13.97
CA PRO A 99 -3.04 5.12 13.18
C PRO A 99 -2.51 3.69 13.05
N THR A 100 -1.96 3.33 11.89
CA THR A 100 -1.32 2.03 11.69
C THR A 100 -0.10 1.92 12.61
N PRO A 101 -0.09 0.96 13.55
CA PRO A 101 1.03 0.83 14.48
C PRO A 101 2.26 0.28 13.75
N LEU A 102 3.42 0.85 14.04
CA LEU A 102 4.71 0.46 13.44
C LEU A 102 5.68 0.01 14.53
N ARG A 103 6.46 -1.02 14.23
CA ARG A 103 7.59 -1.47 15.05
C ARG A 103 8.89 -1.21 14.30
N LEU A 104 9.81 -0.46 14.91
CA LEU A 104 11.12 -0.24 14.31
C LEU A 104 11.86 -1.58 14.20
N ILE A 105 12.29 -1.91 12.99
CA ILE A 105 13.19 -3.03 12.72
C ILE A 105 14.65 -2.54 12.81
N TRP A 106 14.97 -1.44 12.10
CA TRP A 106 16.32 -0.87 12.13
C TRP A 106 16.33 0.62 11.75
N ALA A 107 17.35 1.34 12.23
CA ALA A 107 17.64 2.74 11.91
C ALA A 107 19.15 2.94 11.65
N GLN A 108 19.53 3.65 10.58
CA GLN A 108 20.93 3.96 10.25
C GLN A 108 21.03 5.41 9.79
N VAL A 109 21.99 6.12 10.36
CA VAL A 109 22.43 7.42 9.87
C VAL A 109 23.57 7.19 8.89
N GLN A 110 23.45 7.76 7.70
CA GLN A 110 24.47 7.71 6.66
C GLN A 110 25.44 8.88 6.81
N ASN A 111 26.64 8.76 6.23
CA ASN A 111 27.72 9.75 6.37
C ASN A 111 27.34 11.15 5.84
N ASP A 112 26.35 11.23 4.95
CA ASP A 112 25.85 12.48 4.38
C ASP A 112 24.61 13.04 5.12
N GLY A 113 24.32 12.51 6.30
CA GLY A 113 23.23 12.97 7.15
C GLY A 113 21.86 12.42 6.78
N ARG A 114 21.75 11.54 5.77
CA ARG A 114 20.51 10.81 5.49
C ARG A 114 20.20 9.82 6.62
N VAL A 115 18.92 9.62 6.90
CA VAL A 115 18.47 8.62 7.88
C VAL A 115 17.58 7.61 7.18
N TRP A 116 17.97 6.35 7.20
CA TRP A 116 17.15 5.26 6.69
C TRP A 116 16.54 4.49 7.87
N LEU A 117 15.22 4.34 7.81
CA LEU A 117 14.42 3.62 8.80
C LEU A 117 13.65 2.51 8.10
N ARG A 118 13.59 1.35 8.74
CA ARG A 118 12.73 0.24 8.34
C ARG A 118 11.81 -0.13 9.48
N TYR A 119 10.53 -0.19 9.18
CA TYR A 119 9.47 -0.53 10.11
C TYR A 119 8.73 -1.77 9.64
N GLU A 120 8.33 -2.61 10.59
CA GLU A 120 7.29 -3.60 10.40
C GLU A 120 5.94 -2.95 10.67
N VAL A 121 4.94 -3.26 9.85
CA VAL A 121 3.55 -2.91 10.12
C VAL A 121 2.99 -3.92 11.11
N MET A 122 2.55 -3.43 12.27
CA MET A 122 1.99 -4.29 13.29
C MET A 122 0.50 -4.56 13.00
N PRO A 123 0.02 -5.79 13.23
CA PRO A 123 -1.40 -6.09 13.11
C PRO A 123 -2.19 -5.22 14.10
N GLU A 124 -3.30 -4.66 13.61
CA GLU A 124 -4.12 -3.71 14.32
C GLU A 124 -4.57 -4.25 15.68
N GLN A 125 -4.07 -3.68 16.77
CA GLN A 125 -4.51 -4.02 18.13
C GLN A 125 -5.80 -3.25 18.44
N ASN A 126 -6.91 -3.60 17.79
CA ASN A 126 -8.22 -3.03 18.13
C ASN A 126 -8.92 -3.89 19.21
N PRO A 127 -8.98 -3.46 20.48
CA PRO A 127 -9.67 -4.20 21.53
C PRO A 127 -11.18 -4.35 21.29
N LEU A 128 -11.82 -3.49 20.49
CA LEU A 128 -13.24 -3.57 20.17
C LEU A 128 -13.55 -4.64 19.10
N ARG A 129 -12.62 -4.91 18.17
CA ARG A 129 -12.77 -5.98 17.18
C ARG A 129 -12.57 -7.37 17.80
N LYS A 130 -11.73 -7.50 18.83
CA LYS A 130 -11.61 -8.74 19.62
C LYS A 130 -12.91 -9.10 20.36
N LYS A 131 -13.68 -8.12 20.83
CA LYS A 131 -14.99 -8.41 21.46
C LYS A 131 -16.03 -8.90 20.45
N ALA A 132 -16.08 -8.34 19.24
CA ALA A 132 -16.99 -8.79 18.20
C ALA A 132 -16.65 -10.21 17.70
N VAL A 133 -15.38 -10.51 17.44
CA VAL A 133 -14.93 -11.84 17.01
C VAL A 133 -15.10 -12.92 18.10
N ASN A 134 -15.01 -12.55 19.38
CA ASN A 134 -15.26 -13.46 20.49
C ASN A 134 -16.75 -13.60 20.84
N ALA A 135 -17.61 -12.68 20.39
CA ALA A 135 -19.06 -12.79 20.53
C ALA A 135 -19.65 -13.75 19.48
N ASP A 136 -19.21 -13.65 18.22
CA ASP A 136 -19.64 -14.54 17.12
C ASP A 136 -19.12 -15.99 17.24
N ARG A 137 -18.18 -16.27 18.15
CA ARG A 137 -17.70 -17.63 18.46
C ARG A 137 -18.42 -18.28 19.65
N LYS A 138 -19.41 -17.60 20.23
CA LYS A 138 -20.18 -18.09 21.39
C LYS A 138 -21.66 -18.38 21.08
N GLU A 139 -22.07 -18.32 19.82
CA GLU A 139 -23.37 -18.82 19.35
C GLU A 139 -23.21 -20.08 18.50
#